data_AF-A0A821QDI6-F1
#
_entry.id   AF-A0A821QDI6-F1
#
_cell.length_a   1.000
_cell.length_b   1.000
_cell.length_c   1.000
_cell.angle_alpha   90.00
_cell.angle_beta   90.00
_cell.angle_gamma   90.00
#
_symmetry.space_group_name_H-M   'P 1'
#
loop_
_entity.id
_entity.type
_entity.pdbx_description
1 polymer ?
#
loop_
_entity_poly.entity_id
_entity_poly.type
_entity_poly.pdbx_seq_one_letter_code
_entity_poly.pdbx_strand_id
1 'polypeptide(L)'
;MSLTCEKCGELKNFDKLFEYDDDVGGKDLVYHPWEKFNSKIVKIEKSGTIRDAIDDLKSQTKDFLMHSFITHVQYIQFEDCKQNASPKSIVLQIDFSENFRIKYQDEVQNAFFNYKEVA
;
A
#
# COMPACT_ATOMS: atom_id res chain seq x y z
N MET A 1 -1.34 -0.60 21.07
CA MET A 1 -1.51 0.68 20.37
C MET A 1 -2.69 0.49 19.42
N SER A 2 -3.77 1.27 19.57
CA SER A 2 -4.95 1.13 18.71
C SER A 2 -4.63 1.65 17.31
N LEU A 3 -4.87 0.86 16.25
CA LEU A 3 -4.65 1.27 14.85
C LEU A 3 -5.80 2.16 14.34
N THR A 4 -6.13 3.20 15.09
CA THR A 4 -7.25 4.09 14.81
C THR A 4 -6.76 5.53 14.86
N CYS A 5 -6.90 6.23 13.74
CA CYS A 5 -6.61 7.65 13.64
C CYS A 5 -7.57 8.48 14.50
N GLU A 6 -7.08 9.30 15.43
CA GLU A 6 -7.95 10.10 16.31
C GLU A 6 -8.77 11.16 15.55
N LYS A 7 -8.23 11.69 14.44
CA LYS A 7 -8.90 12.71 13.61
C LYS A 7 -9.86 12.11 12.57
N CYS A 8 -9.47 10.98 11.98
CA CYS A 8 -10.15 10.39 10.84
C CYS A 8 -10.94 9.11 11.17
N GLY A 9 -10.78 8.55 12.38
CA GLY A 9 -11.50 7.37 12.85
C GLY A 9 -11.37 6.19 11.89
N GLU A 10 -12.51 5.56 11.59
CA GLU A 10 -12.66 4.53 10.54
C GLU A 10 -12.89 5.16 9.15
N LEU A 11 -12.00 6.06 8.73
CA LEU A 11 -12.09 6.74 7.42
C LEU A 11 -13.38 7.58 7.24
N LYS A 12 -13.72 8.40 8.23
CA LYS A 12 -14.84 9.35 8.11
C LYS A 12 -14.66 10.22 6.86
N ASN A 13 -15.73 10.35 6.07
CA ASN A 13 -15.74 11.04 4.77
C ASN A 13 -15.00 10.33 3.62
N PHE A 14 -14.67 9.04 3.74
CA PHE A 14 -14.05 8.29 2.63
C PHE A 14 -14.86 8.38 1.34
N ASP A 15 -16.19 8.21 1.44
CA ASP A 15 -17.06 8.28 0.27
C ASP A 15 -17.04 9.67 -0.40
N LYS A 16 -16.81 10.73 0.38
CA LYS A 16 -16.74 12.11 -0.15
C LYS A 16 -15.53 12.36 -1.04
N LEU A 17 -14.45 11.57 -0.89
CA LEU A 17 -13.29 11.65 -1.79
C LEU A 17 -13.62 11.25 -3.23
N PHE A 18 -14.71 10.51 -3.40
CA PHE A 18 -15.15 9.95 -4.67
C PHE A 18 -16.49 10.53 -5.11
N GLU A 19 -16.93 11.64 -4.51
CA GLU A 19 -18.09 12.38 -5.01
C GLU A 19 -17.73 13.07 -6.33
N TYR A 20 -18.60 12.91 -7.32
CA TYR A 20 -18.49 13.50 -8.64
C TYR A 20 -19.89 13.91 -9.12
N ASP A 21 -19.96 14.83 -10.10
CA ASP A 21 -21.24 15.29 -10.62
C ASP A 21 -22.00 14.14 -11.32
N ASP A 22 -23.27 13.93 -10.97
CA ASP A 22 -24.05 12.78 -11.46
C ASP A 22 -24.17 12.72 -13.00
N ASP A 23 -23.98 13.85 -13.68
CA ASP A 23 -24.04 13.98 -15.14
C ASP A 23 -22.81 13.41 -15.89
N VAL A 24 -21.70 13.14 -15.19
CA VAL A 24 -20.50 12.52 -15.76
C VAL A 24 -20.38 11.03 -15.49
N GLY A 25 -21.07 10.49 -14.48
CA GLY A 25 -20.89 9.10 -14.04
C GLY A 25 -21.10 8.03 -15.12
N GLY A 26 -22.06 8.25 -16.02
CA GLY A 26 -22.40 7.31 -17.10
C GLY A 26 -21.61 7.49 -18.38
N LYS A 27 -20.63 8.40 -18.43
CA LYS A 27 -19.82 8.61 -19.64
C LYS A 27 -18.83 7.47 -19.82
N ASP A 28 -18.72 6.99 -21.06
CA ASP A 28 -17.76 5.96 -21.41
C ASP A 28 -16.32 6.48 -21.32
N LEU A 29 -15.43 5.61 -20.84
CA LEU A 29 -14.02 5.85 -20.61
C LEU A 29 -13.24 4.56 -20.87
N VAL A 30 -12.07 4.71 -21.45
CA VAL A 30 -11.04 3.67 -21.46
C VAL A 30 -9.99 4.02 -20.42
N TYR A 31 -9.77 3.14 -19.46
CA TYR A 31 -8.81 3.31 -18.37
C TYR A 31 -7.95 2.07 -18.17
N HIS A 32 -6.86 2.23 -17.43
CA HIS A 32 -5.85 1.18 -17.33
C HIS A 32 -5.47 0.85 -15.89
N PRO A 33 -6.23 -0.01 -15.20
CA PRO A 33 -5.88 -0.44 -13.85
C PRO A 33 -4.74 -1.45 -13.86
N TRP A 34 -4.08 -1.57 -12.71
CA TRP A 34 -3.12 -2.63 -12.43
C TRP A 34 -3.84 -3.78 -11.75
N GLU A 35 -3.84 -4.95 -12.37
CA GLU A 35 -4.48 -6.14 -11.82
C GLU A 35 -3.49 -7.30 -11.69
N LYS A 36 -3.78 -8.18 -10.73
CA LYS A 36 -2.97 -9.37 -10.49
C LYS A 36 -3.47 -10.51 -11.38
N PHE A 37 -2.71 -10.83 -12.42
CA PHE A 37 -2.96 -11.95 -13.32
C PHE A 37 -1.85 -13.00 -13.16
N ASN A 38 -2.20 -14.24 -12.81
CA ASN A 38 -1.23 -15.33 -12.61
C ASN A 38 -0.03 -14.94 -11.72
N SER A 39 -0.31 -14.30 -10.58
CA SER A 39 0.69 -13.81 -9.61
C SER A 39 1.61 -12.69 -10.12
N LYS A 40 1.36 -12.12 -11.31
CA LYS A 40 2.04 -10.94 -11.83
C LYS A 40 1.11 -9.74 -11.82
N ILE A 41 1.64 -8.57 -11.51
CA ILE A 41 0.91 -7.32 -11.65
C ILE A 41 1.07 -6.88 -13.11
N VAL A 42 -0.05 -6.72 -13.81
CA VAL A 42 -0.09 -6.31 -15.22
C VAL A 42 -1.04 -5.13 -15.37
N LYS A 43 -0.67 -4.21 -16.25
CA LYS A 43 -1.55 -3.11 -16.67
C LYS A 43 -2.50 -3.67 -17.71
N ILE A 44 -3.79 -3.60 -17.43
CA ILE A 44 -4.83 -4.03 -18.37
C ILE A 44 -5.56 -2.82 -18.91
N GLU A 45 -6.16 -2.94 -20.09
CA GLU A 45 -7.09 -1.93 -20.62
C GLU A 45 -8.52 -2.36 -20.27
N LYS A 46 -9.29 -1.46 -19.65
CA LYS A 46 -10.71 -1.63 -19.39
C LYS A 46 -11.49 -0.54 -20.11
N SER A 47 -12.55 -0.94 -20.79
CA SER A 47 -13.58 -0.03 -21.29
C SER A 47 -14.79 -0.12 -20.37
N GLY A 48 -15.26 1.01 -19.87
CA GLY A 48 -16.40 1.09 -18.96
C GLY A 48 -16.84 2.53 -18.76
N THR A 49 -17.58 2.81 -17.70
CA THR A 49 -18.02 4.16 -17.36
C THR A 49 -17.07 4.84 -16.37
N ILE A 50 -17.19 6.16 -16.21
CA ILE A 50 -16.49 6.90 -15.13
C ILE A 50 -16.84 6.30 -13.76
N ARG A 51 -18.11 5.91 -13.54
CA ARG A 51 -18.52 5.25 -12.30
C ARG A 51 -17.73 3.97 -12.05
N ASP A 52 -17.58 3.11 -13.06
CA ASP A 52 -16.83 1.85 -12.92
C ASP A 52 -15.37 2.11 -12.54
N ALA A 53 -14.74 3.11 -13.18
CA ALA A 53 -13.36 3.48 -12.87
C ALA A 53 -13.20 4.03 -11.43
N ILE A 54 -14.19 4.79 -10.95
CA ILE A 54 -14.21 5.34 -9.59
C ILE A 54 -14.43 4.23 -8.56
N ASP A 55 -15.32 3.29 -8.81
CA ASP A 55 -15.55 2.14 -7.93
C ASP A 55 -14.29 1.26 -7.83
N ASP A 56 -13.61 1.02 -8.95
CA ASP A 56 -12.33 0.31 -9.01
C ASP A 56 -11.27 1.04 -8.16
N LEU A 57 -11.16 2.37 -8.29
CA LEU A 57 -10.21 3.18 -7.53
C LEU A 57 -10.55 3.20 -6.03
N LYS A 58 -11.83 3.33 -5.70
CA LYS A 58 -12.33 3.35 -4.33
C LYS A 58 -12.03 2.05 -3.60
N SER A 59 -12.20 0.91 -4.28
CA SER A 59 -11.87 -0.40 -3.70
C SER A 59 -10.41 -0.52 -3.26
N GLN A 60 -9.48 0.04 -4.05
CA GLN A 60 -8.03 -0.01 -3.79
C GLN A 60 -7.58 1.03 -2.76
N THR A 61 -8.26 2.18 -2.71
CA THR A 61 -7.83 3.31 -1.88
C THR A 61 -7.95 3.01 -0.39
N LYS A 62 -8.90 2.17 0.03
CA LYS A 62 -9.08 1.81 1.46
C LYS A 62 -7.83 1.15 2.04
N ASP A 63 -7.30 0.15 1.36
CA ASP A 63 -6.10 -0.58 1.80
C ASP A 63 -4.86 0.31 1.71
N PHE A 64 -4.76 1.14 0.67
CA PHE A 64 -3.70 2.12 0.52
C PHE A 64 -3.66 3.13 1.67
N LEU A 65 -4.81 3.68 2.07
CA LEU A 65 -4.88 4.64 3.17
C LEU A 65 -4.48 4.00 4.50
N MET A 66 -4.91 2.76 4.75
CA MET A 66 -4.51 2.03 5.95
C MET A 66 -2.99 1.77 5.96
N HIS A 67 -2.43 1.32 4.83
CA HIS A 67 -1.00 1.13 4.69
C HIS A 67 -0.22 2.44 4.96
N SER A 68 -0.62 3.53 4.30
CA SER A 68 -0.01 4.84 4.47
C SER A 68 -0.05 5.32 5.93
N PHE A 69 -1.19 5.13 6.61
CA PHE A 69 -1.34 5.46 8.02
C PHE A 69 -0.39 4.64 8.90
N ILE A 70 -0.33 3.32 8.70
CA ILE A 70 0.57 2.42 9.46
C ILE A 70 2.03 2.85 9.25
N THR A 71 2.45 3.06 8.00
CA THR A 71 3.82 3.49 7.69
C THR A 71 4.15 4.82 8.36
N HIS A 72 3.21 5.77 8.39
CA HIS A 72 3.40 7.05 9.06
C HIS A 72 3.56 6.91 10.57
N VAL A 73 2.70 6.10 11.23
CA VAL A 73 2.80 5.85 12.67
C VAL A 73 4.10 5.14 13.03
N GLN A 74 4.49 4.14 12.23
CA GLN A 74 5.77 3.43 12.40
C GLN A 74 6.96 4.37 12.26
N TYR A 75 6.93 5.27 11.27
CA TYR A 75 7.96 6.27 11.08
C TYR A 75 8.10 7.21 12.29
N ILE A 76 6.98 7.75 12.79
CA ILE A 76 6.99 8.61 13.98
C ILE A 76 7.59 7.87 15.17
N GLN A 77 7.18 6.63 15.41
CA GLN A 77 7.70 5.83 16.52
C GLN A 77 9.19 5.53 16.36
N PHE A 78 9.64 5.25 15.14
CA PHE A 78 11.06 5.01 14.86
C PHE A 78 11.91 6.26 15.14
N GLU A 79 11.46 7.42 14.68
CA GLU A 79 12.16 8.69 14.93
C GLU A 79 12.22 9.01 16.43
N ASP A 80 11.13 8.80 17.18
CA ASP A 80 11.10 8.97 18.63
C ASP A 80 12.09 8.02 19.34
N CYS A 81 12.08 6.73 18.97
CA CYS A 81 13.04 5.76 19.50
C CYS A 81 14.48 6.15 19.19
N LYS A 82 14.75 6.64 17.98
CA LYS A 82 16.09 7.06 17.54
C LYS A 82 16.59 8.28 18.31
N GLN A 83 15.71 9.26 18.57
CA GLN A 83 16.05 10.46 19.36
C GLN A 83 16.31 10.14 20.83
N ASN A 84 15.61 9.15 21.39
CA ASN A 84 15.70 8.75 22.79
C ASN A 84 16.64 7.55 23.03
N ALA A 85 17.38 7.10 22.02
CA ALA A 85 18.28 5.97 22.14
C ALA A 85 19.46 6.29 23.08
N SER A 86 19.72 5.41 24.04
CA SER A 86 20.93 5.49 24.86
C SER A 86 22.19 5.11 24.06
N PRO A 87 23.39 5.52 24.49
CA PRO A 87 24.64 5.08 23.87
C PRO A 87 24.89 3.56 23.90
N LYS A 88 24.10 2.80 24.67
CA LYS A 88 24.20 1.34 24.80
C LYS A 88 23.08 0.59 24.07
N SER A 89 22.27 1.29 23.28
CA SER A 89 21.13 0.72 22.55
C SER A 89 21.22 1.04 21.07
N ILE A 90 20.64 0.16 20.25
CA ILE A 90 20.48 0.34 18.81
C ILE A 90 18.98 0.27 18.51
N VAL A 91 18.51 1.13 17.62
CA VAL A 91 17.13 1.11 17.12
C VAL A 91 17.14 0.51 15.73
N LEU A 92 16.32 -0.52 15.52
CA LEU A 92 16.21 -1.24 14.25
C LEU A 92 14.75 -1.18 13.77
N GLN A 93 14.56 -0.80 12.52
CA GLN A 93 13.30 -0.95 11.81
C GLN A 93 13.41 -2.16 10.88
N ILE A 94 12.53 -3.14 11.06
CA ILE A 94 12.55 -4.40 10.30
C ILE A 94 11.25 -4.51 9.50
N ASP A 95 11.37 -4.58 8.17
CA ASP A 95 10.24 -4.82 7.27
C ASP A 95 10.05 -6.33 7.06
N PHE A 96 9.10 -6.95 7.75
CA PHE A 96 8.84 -8.38 7.61
C PHE A 96 8.20 -8.79 6.28
N SER A 97 7.67 -7.87 5.47
CA SER A 97 7.02 -8.21 4.20
C SER A 97 8.03 -8.51 3.09
N GLU A 98 9.15 -7.79 3.04
CA GLU A 98 10.32 -8.17 2.23
C GLU A 98 11.16 -9.26 2.92
N ASN A 99 11.30 -9.20 4.25
CA ASN A 99 12.17 -10.11 5.00
C ASN A 99 11.51 -11.46 5.38
N PHE A 100 10.29 -11.77 4.92
CA PHE A 100 9.66 -13.08 5.14
C PHE A 100 10.45 -14.24 4.50
N ARG A 101 11.40 -13.91 3.61
CA ARG A 101 12.34 -14.85 3.00
C ARG A 101 13.73 -14.82 3.63
N ILE A 102 13.88 -14.57 4.93
CA ILE A 102 15.10 -14.96 5.64
C ILE A 102 15.11 -16.50 5.76
N LYS A 103 15.33 -17.18 4.63
CA LYS A 103 16.05 -18.45 4.61
C LYS A 103 17.53 -18.08 4.62
N TYR A 104 18.37 -18.91 5.24
CA TYR A 104 19.82 -18.77 5.20
C TYR A 104 20.28 -18.55 3.74
N GLN A 105 20.61 -17.31 3.38
CA GLN A 105 21.31 -16.97 2.15
C GLN A 105 22.48 -16.09 2.57
N ASP A 106 23.68 -16.61 2.34
CA ASP A 106 24.88 -15.80 2.28
C ASP A 106 24.72 -14.78 1.14
N GLU A 107 25.00 -13.52 1.48
CA GLU A 107 25.22 -12.35 0.61
C GLU A 107 24.08 -11.36 0.31
N VAL A 108 24.52 -10.10 0.27
CA VAL A 108 23.78 -8.83 0.39
C VAL A 108 23.29 -8.26 -0.95
N GLN A 109 23.48 -8.94 -2.10
CA GLN A 109 23.23 -8.29 -3.40
C GLN A 109 22.66 -9.20 -4.51
N ASN A 110 21.49 -9.82 -4.32
CA ASN A 110 20.76 -10.44 -5.44
C ASN A 110 19.25 -10.12 -5.52
N ALA A 111 18.72 -9.20 -4.71
CA ALA A 111 17.27 -8.90 -4.68
C ALA A 111 16.71 -8.19 -5.94
N PHE A 112 17.54 -7.81 -6.91
CA PHE A 112 17.11 -7.04 -8.09
C PHE A 112 16.79 -7.88 -9.33
N PHE A 113 17.05 -9.19 -9.37
CA PHE A 113 16.76 -10.01 -10.54
C PHE A 113 15.93 -11.25 -10.21
N ASN A 114 14.85 -11.42 -10.98
CA ASN A 114 13.92 -12.55 -10.90
C ASN A 114 14.66 -13.89 -11.01
N TYR A 115 14.68 -14.70 -9.95
CA TYR A 115 15.06 -16.10 -10.05
C TYR A 115 13.87 -17.01 -9.71
N LYS A 116 13.55 -17.91 -10.65
CA LYS A 116 12.81 -19.14 -10.35
C LYS A 116 13.79 -20.06 -9.64
N GLU A 117 13.53 -20.35 -8.37
CA GLU A 117 14.20 -21.45 -7.69
C GLU A 117 13.65 -22.77 -8.27
N VAL A 118 14.54 -23.61 -8.81
CA VAL A 118 14.27 -25.03 -9.07
C VAL A 118 14.80 -25.79 -7.86
N ALA A 119 14.00 -26.73 -7.37
CA ALA A 119 14.33 -27.62 -6.25
C ALA A 119 15.54 -28.51 -6.54
#